data_AF-A0A7X9DGG5-F1
#
_entry.id   AF-A0A7X9DGG5-F1
#
_cell.length_a   1.000
_cell.length_b   1.000
_cell.length_c   1.000
_cell.angle_alpha   90.00
_cell.angle_beta   90.00
_cell.angle_gamma   90.00
#
_symmetry.space_group_name_H-M   'P 1'
#
loop_
_entity.id
_entity.type
_entity.pdbx_description
1 polymer ?
#
loop_
_entity_poly.entity_id
_entity_poly.type
_entity_poly.pdbx_seq_one_letter_code
_entity_poly.pdbx_strand_id
1 'polypeptide(L)'
;MKFLTKVCFIVLVLFASTTVFAAWVYVPMSINAQKGDIVLSTSPGFIMDLLAILGCYWSHSGMAVDNGYNIRHNTMYVSQIPIEYNYIWFIKTTPKRLDPTRLSNGLPGILTEDIDTAYNTTLNFHAAGGAVLKPTVANEALYRQYLNAAADVFNYLKAYYRVHAYVNMYQLDYANYYITGRGNHCSGTCWYANYFAGKTMAVATIPPALVTQCANSLYTSVKNMVRDEAGGFGAFIIDIEGLFGTGADEKIANQIVNTFGFDRSTDTSSYWRNYINQVTATANAPDHLLLSSYTNPSGHNVGVQTTSTSYYGQVEPLVITDGYYIEVP
;
A
#
# COMPACT_ATOMS: atom_id res chain seq x y z
N MET A 1 35.45 -54.80 -3.76
CA MET A 1 34.57 -54.58 -2.59
C MET A 1 35.06 -53.53 -1.58
N LYS A 2 36.36 -53.41 -1.26
CA LYS A 2 36.86 -52.45 -0.24
C LYS A 2 36.72 -50.94 -0.58
N PHE A 3 36.56 -50.59 -1.85
CA PHE A 3 36.41 -49.19 -2.29
C PHE A 3 34.96 -48.69 -2.22
N LEU A 4 33.99 -49.57 -2.52
CA LEU A 4 32.56 -49.25 -2.48
C LEU A 4 32.10 -48.91 -1.04
N THR A 5 32.62 -49.62 -0.04
CA THR A 5 32.29 -49.40 1.38
C THR A 5 32.80 -48.06 1.90
N LYS A 6 33.94 -47.56 1.41
CA LYS A 6 34.49 -46.26 1.80
C LYS A 6 33.70 -45.09 1.20
N VAL A 7 33.27 -45.22 -0.06
CA VAL A 7 32.43 -44.21 -0.73
C VAL A 7 31.06 -44.13 -0.07
N CYS A 8 30.43 -45.27 0.23
CA CYS A 8 29.14 -45.28 0.94
C CYS A 8 29.23 -44.65 2.34
N PHE A 9 30.33 -44.86 3.08
CA PHE A 9 30.52 -44.26 4.42
C PHE A 9 30.71 -42.74 4.35
N ILE A 10 31.46 -42.23 3.37
CA ILE A 10 31.66 -40.79 3.16
C ILE A 10 30.35 -40.10 2.75
N VAL A 11 29.56 -40.73 1.87
CA VAL A 11 28.24 -40.22 1.45
C VAL A 11 27.25 -40.21 2.63
N LEU A 12 27.23 -41.26 3.46
CA LEU A 12 26.39 -41.30 4.66
C LEU A 12 26.76 -40.23 5.69
N VAL A 13 28.04 -39.95 5.87
CA VAL A 13 28.52 -38.87 6.76
C VAL A 13 28.17 -37.49 6.18
N LEU A 14 28.25 -37.30 4.86
CA LEU A 14 27.83 -36.06 4.17
C LEU A 14 26.32 -35.78 4.24
N PHE A 15 25.48 -36.82 4.23
CA PHE A 15 24.04 -36.68 4.43
C PHE A 15 23.65 -36.51 5.91
N ALA A 16 24.42 -37.09 6.84
CA ALA A 16 24.21 -36.94 8.28
C ALA A 16 24.83 -35.64 8.86
N SER A 17 25.69 -34.94 8.12
CA SER A 17 26.33 -33.69 8.53
C SER A 17 25.60 -32.44 8.04
N THR A 18 24.33 -32.54 7.65
CA THR A 18 23.48 -31.36 7.55
C THR A 18 23.24 -30.85 8.97
N THR A 19 24.11 -29.94 9.41
CA THR A 19 23.86 -29.15 10.61
C THR A 19 22.54 -28.43 10.39
N VAL A 20 21.50 -28.88 11.09
CA VAL A 20 20.27 -28.12 11.29
C VAL A 20 20.71 -26.90 12.10
N PHE A 21 21.12 -25.84 11.41
CA PHE A 21 21.34 -24.56 12.06
C PHE A 21 19.96 -24.05 12.42
N ALA A 22 19.64 -24.16 13.71
CA ALA A 22 18.60 -23.38 14.36
C ALA A 22 18.72 -21.92 13.89
N ALA A 23 17.80 -21.51 13.01
CA ALA A 23 17.77 -20.13 12.52
C ALA A 23 17.02 -19.31 13.56
N TRP A 24 17.75 -18.44 14.27
CA TRP A 24 17.13 -17.50 15.20
C TRP A 24 16.58 -16.31 14.40
N VAL A 25 15.26 -16.10 14.48
CA VAL A 25 14.56 -15.00 13.82
C VAL A 25 14.13 -13.98 14.86
N TYR A 26 14.43 -12.71 14.62
CA TYR A 26 13.99 -11.60 15.48
C TYR A 26 12.53 -11.23 15.19
N VAL A 27 11.74 -11.14 16.26
CA VAL A 27 10.31 -10.81 16.27
C VAL A 27 10.12 -9.46 16.95
N PRO A 28 9.79 -8.38 16.20
CA PRO A 28 9.57 -7.06 16.76
C PRO A 28 8.21 -7.01 17.48
N MET A 29 8.19 -6.44 18.69
CA MET A 29 6.99 -6.34 19.51
C MET A 29 6.44 -4.92 19.62
N SER A 30 7.31 -3.91 19.51
CA SER A 30 6.87 -2.51 19.61
C SER A 30 7.73 -1.57 18.78
N ILE A 31 7.15 -0.40 18.48
CA ILE A 31 7.83 0.72 17.83
C ILE A 31 7.79 1.96 18.72
N ASN A 32 8.64 2.94 18.41
CA ASN A 32 8.69 4.24 19.07
C ASN A 32 7.48 5.15 18.76
N ALA A 33 6.24 4.65 18.84
CA ALA A 33 5.02 5.40 18.59
C ALA A 33 4.10 5.40 19.82
N GLN A 34 3.37 6.49 20.02
CA GLN A 34 2.25 6.57 20.95
C GLN A 34 0.93 6.56 20.20
N LYS A 35 -0.16 6.26 20.91
CA LYS A 35 -1.50 6.24 20.32
C LYS A 35 -1.82 7.57 19.60
N GLY A 36 -2.23 7.47 18.34
CA GLY A 36 -2.55 8.60 17.47
C GLY A 36 -1.39 9.15 16.64
N ASP A 37 -0.16 8.70 16.89
CA ASP A 37 0.98 9.01 16.02
C ASP A 37 0.80 8.33 14.65
N ILE A 38 1.23 9.01 13.59
CA ILE A 38 1.19 8.45 12.23
C ILE A 38 2.50 7.73 11.95
N VAL A 39 2.41 6.52 11.45
CA VAL A 39 3.55 5.71 11.03
C VAL A 39 3.67 5.81 9.51
N LEU A 40 4.83 6.19 9.01
CA LEU A 40 5.15 6.22 7.59
C LEU A 40 6.14 5.10 7.24
N SER A 41 5.98 4.50 6.08
CA SER A 41 6.83 3.41 5.63
C SER A 41 7.10 3.47 4.13
N THR A 42 8.27 2.94 3.76
CA THR A 42 8.65 2.70 2.37
C THR A 42 8.29 1.25 2.04
N SER A 43 7.46 1.07 1.02
CA SER A 43 7.11 -0.25 0.48
C SER A 43 7.31 -0.25 -1.03
N PRO A 44 8.04 -1.22 -1.60
CA PRO A 44 8.23 -1.32 -3.04
C PRO A 44 6.92 -1.72 -3.73
N GLY A 45 6.79 -1.35 -5.01
CA GLY A 45 5.65 -1.74 -5.84
C GLY A 45 5.12 -0.60 -6.70
N PHE A 46 4.14 -0.88 -7.55
CA PHE A 46 3.65 0.10 -8.54
C PHE A 46 3.02 1.36 -7.91
N ILE A 47 2.53 1.28 -6.66
CA ILE A 47 2.07 2.45 -5.91
C ILE A 47 3.25 3.37 -5.56
N MET A 48 4.41 2.80 -5.19
CA MET A 48 5.62 3.58 -4.96
C MET A 48 6.10 4.26 -6.25
N ASP A 49 6.04 3.59 -7.40
CA ASP A 49 6.40 4.22 -8.69
C ASP A 49 5.53 5.44 -8.96
N LEU A 50 4.22 5.34 -8.69
CA LEU A 50 3.27 6.45 -8.81
C LEU A 50 3.61 7.57 -7.82
N LEU A 51 3.87 7.25 -6.57
CA LEU A 51 4.16 8.24 -5.52
C LEU A 51 5.53 8.91 -5.72
N ALA A 52 6.50 8.20 -6.29
CA ALA A 52 7.80 8.72 -6.66
C ALA A 52 7.70 9.81 -7.75
N ILE A 53 6.75 9.71 -8.68
CA ILE A 53 6.46 10.77 -9.66
C ILE A 53 5.99 12.06 -8.97
N LEU A 54 5.30 11.92 -7.83
CA LEU A 54 4.90 13.05 -6.98
C LEU A 54 6.05 13.53 -6.06
N GLY A 55 7.24 12.93 -6.18
CA GLY A 55 8.40 13.22 -5.33
C GLY A 55 8.30 12.63 -3.92
N CYS A 56 7.30 11.79 -3.62
CA CYS A 56 7.12 11.21 -2.29
C CYS A 56 8.26 10.23 -1.98
N TYR A 57 8.65 10.19 -0.70
CA TYR A 57 9.62 9.23 -0.20
C TYR A 57 8.93 8.02 0.43
N TRP A 58 7.82 8.23 1.16
CA TRP A 58 7.05 7.15 1.77
C TRP A 58 5.89 6.73 0.88
N SER A 59 5.64 5.42 0.78
CA SER A 59 4.56 4.87 -0.04
C SER A 59 3.40 4.29 0.76
N HIS A 60 3.57 4.13 2.07
CA HIS A 60 2.54 3.62 2.96
C HIS A 60 2.47 4.40 4.26
N SER A 61 1.29 4.38 4.88
CA SER A 61 1.10 4.99 6.19
C SER A 61 0.01 4.30 7.00
N GLY A 62 0.12 4.37 8.31
CA GLY A 62 -0.91 3.97 9.26
C GLY A 62 -0.93 4.89 10.47
N MET A 63 -1.76 4.56 11.45
CA MET A 63 -1.79 5.23 12.74
C MET A 63 -1.57 4.20 13.83
N ALA A 64 -0.72 4.52 14.81
CA ALA A 64 -0.60 3.72 16.02
C ALA A 64 -1.91 3.85 16.81
N VAL A 65 -2.57 2.73 17.10
CA VAL A 65 -3.87 2.73 17.80
C VAL A 65 -3.76 2.43 19.30
N ASP A 66 -2.53 2.14 19.73
CA ASP A 66 -2.06 2.05 21.10
C ASP A 66 -0.62 2.58 21.18
N ASN A 67 0.08 2.30 22.28
CA ASN A 67 1.44 2.75 22.51
C ASN A 67 2.48 1.87 21.80
N GLY A 68 2.37 1.81 20.48
CA GLY A 68 3.41 1.27 19.60
C GLY A 68 3.36 -0.23 19.41
N TYR A 69 2.27 -0.91 19.78
CA TYR A 69 2.09 -2.36 19.62
C TYR A 69 1.23 -2.73 18.42
N ASN A 70 0.32 -1.84 18.02
CA ASN A 70 -0.58 -2.08 16.91
C ASN A 70 -0.67 -0.86 15.97
N ILE A 71 -0.65 -1.14 14.67
CA ILE A 71 -0.84 -0.16 13.61
C ILE A 71 -2.17 -0.46 12.92
N ARG A 72 -3.02 0.56 12.81
CA ARG A 72 -4.23 0.51 11.99
C ARG A 72 -4.01 1.26 10.70
N HIS A 73 -4.34 0.62 9.58
CA HIS A 73 -4.06 1.12 8.25
C HIS A 73 -5.03 0.52 7.23
N ASN A 74 -4.86 0.91 5.96
CA ASN A 74 -5.69 0.40 4.88
C ASN A 74 -4.83 -0.42 3.93
N THR A 75 -5.28 -1.61 3.54
CA THR A 75 -4.64 -2.36 2.46
C THR A 75 -5.64 -3.11 1.61
N MET A 76 -5.17 -3.57 0.47
CA MET A 76 -5.90 -4.45 -0.43
C MET A 76 -5.04 -5.68 -0.74
N TYR A 77 -5.56 -6.86 -0.43
CA TYR A 77 -4.93 -8.11 -0.84
C TYR A 77 -5.19 -8.34 -2.33
N VAL A 78 -4.15 -8.17 -3.14
CA VAL A 78 -4.22 -8.39 -4.60
C VAL A 78 -4.66 -9.82 -4.92
N SER A 79 -4.28 -10.80 -4.09
CA SER A 79 -4.72 -12.20 -4.18
C SER A 79 -6.24 -12.39 -4.04
N GLN A 80 -6.96 -11.40 -3.49
CA GLN A 80 -8.41 -11.40 -3.35
C GLN A 80 -9.13 -10.65 -4.49
N ILE A 81 -8.44 -10.33 -5.58
CA ILE A 81 -9.01 -9.78 -6.81
C ILE A 81 -8.96 -10.88 -7.89
N PRO A 82 -10.02 -11.69 -8.04
CA PRO A 82 -10.05 -12.74 -9.05
C PRO A 82 -9.89 -12.15 -10.46
N ILE A 83 -9.19 -12.87 -11.32
CA ILE A 83 -9.15 -12.60 -12.76
C ILE A 83 -10.32 -13.32 -13.41
N GLU A 84 -11.17 -12.58 -14.12
CA GLU A 84 -12.14 -13.13 -15.05
C GLU A 84 -11.43 -13.47 -16.37
N TYR A 85 -11.65 -14.67 -16.91
CA TYR A 85 -11.04 -15.15 -18.16
C TYR A 85 -12.07 -15.27 -19.28
N ASN A 86 -11.60 -15.15 -20.53
CA ASN A 86 -12.34 -15.60 -21.70
C ASN A 86 -12.29 -17.14 -21.78
N TYR A 87 -13.34 -17.73 -22.36
CA TYR A 87 -13.45 -19.18 -22.53
C TYR A 87 -13.70 -19.52 -24.00
N ILE A 88 -13.01 -20.55 -24.48
CA ILE A 88 -13.40 -21.29 -25.68
C ILE A 88 -13.86 -22.66 -25.19
N TRP A 89 -15.15 -22.94 -25.38
CA TRP A 89 -15.86 -24.06 -24.74
C TRP A 89 -15.74 -23.99 -23.20
N PHE A 90 -14.88 -24.81 -22.59
CA PHE A 90 -14.64 -24.87 -21.15
C PHE A 90 -13.19 -24.55 -20.76
N ILE A 91 -12.34 -24.18 -21.73
CA ILE A 91 -10.93 -23.93 -21.51
C ILE A 91 -10.71 -22.42 -21.33
N LYS A 92 -10.09 -22.04 -20.19
CA LYS A 92 -9.63 -20.67 -19.95
C LYS A 92 -8.58 -20.30 -20.99
N THR A 93 -8.78 -19.17 -21.64
CA THR A 93 -7.87 -18.68 -22.68
C THR A 93 -7.07 -17.50 -22.15
N THR A 94 -7.63 -16.30 -22.18
CA THR A 94 -6.93 -15.07 -21.82
C THR A 94 -7.64 -14.28 -20.73
N PRO A 95 -6.91 -13.50 -19.91
CA PRO A 95 -7.52 -12.57 -18.97
C PRO A 95 -8.46 -11.60 -19.69
N LYS A 96 -9.71 -11.56 -19.27
CA LYS A 96 -10.72 -10.62 -19.78
C LYS A 96 -10.66 -9.31 -19.00
N ARG A 97 -10.69 -9.41 -17.67
CA ARG A 97 -10.67 -8.30 -16.70
C ARG A 97 -10.43 -8.82 -15.29
N LEU A 98 -10.02 -7.95 -14.37
CA LEU A 98 -10.11 -8.20 -12.93
C LEU A 98 -11.56 -8.09 -12.46
N ASP A 99 -11.94 -8.78 -11.39
CA ASP A 99 -13.27 -8.65 -10.78
C ASP A 99 -13.54 -7.16 -10.43
N PRO A 100 -14.53 -6.52 -11.07
CA PRO A 100 -14.76 -5.08 -10.90
C PRO A 100 -15.17 -4.71 -9.47
N THR A 101 -15.87 -5.60 -8.78
CA THR A 101 -16.37 -5.36 -7.43
C THR A 101 -15.22 -5.34 -6.44
N ARG A 102 -14.31 -6.32 -6.50
CA ARG A 102 -13.11 -6.44 -5.65
C ARG A 102 -12.07 -5.38 -5.96
N LEU A 103 -11.88 -5.04 -7.23
CA LEU A 103 -10.96 -3.97 -7.63
C LEU A 103 -11.42 -2.59 -7.14
N SER A 104 -12.73 -2.32 -7.19
CA SER A 104 -13.32 -1.07 -6.71
C SER A 104 -13.54 -1.07 -5.18
N ASN A 105 -13.63 -2.23 -4.53
CA ASN A 105 -13.90 -2.37 -3.10
C ASN A 105 -12.89 -3.35 -2.48
N GLY A 106 -11.65 -2.88 -2.35
CA GLY A 106 -10.53 -3.69 -1.88
C GLY A 106 -10.71 -4.18 -0.45
N LEU A 107 -10.50 -5.47 -0.24
CA LEU A 107 -10.42 -6.09 1.08
C LEU A 107 -8.97 -6.36 1.47
N PRO A 108 -8.63 -6.34 2.76
CA PRO A 108 -9.54 -6.19 3.90
C PRO A 108 -10.00 -4.74 4.10
N GLY A 109 -9.44 -3.77 3.39
CA GLY A 109 -9.73 -2.36 3.62
C GLY A 109 -9.01 -1.89 4.87
N ILE A 110 -9.74 -1.28 5.80
CA ILE A 110 -9.17 -0.89 7.11
C ILE A 110 -8.96 -2.14 7.98
N LEU A 111 -7.73 -2.36 8.43
CA LEU A 111 -7.39 -3.43 9.37
C LEU A 111 -6.42 -2.93 10.46
N THR A 112 -6.31 -3.71 11.54
CA THR A 112 -5.27 -3.54 12.57
C THR A 112 -4.32 -4.73 12.50
N GLU A 113 -3.02 -4.45 12.57
CA GLU A 113 -1.97 -5.45 12.67
C GLU A 113 -1.12 -5.14 13.89
N ASP A 114 -0.72 -6.17 14.63
CA ASP A 114 0.38 -6.05 15.58
C ASP A 114 1.72 -5.82 14.85
N ILE A 115 2.73 -5.35 15.58
CA ILE A 115 4.04 -5.02 15.01
C ILE A 115 4.68 -6.22 14.29
N ASP A 116 4.66 -7.42 14.87
CA ASP A 116 5.26 -8.60 14.21
C ASP A 116 4.56 -8.91 12.89
N THR A 117 3.23 -8.92 12.90
CA THR A 117 2.42 -9.15 11.70
C THR A 117 2.70 -8.10 10.62
N ALA A 118 2.79 -6.82 11.00
CA ALA A 118 3.02 -5.71 10.08
C ALA A 118 4.41 -5.75 9.42
N TYR A 119 5.46 -6.12 10.18
CA TYR A 119 6.86 -6.04 9.72
C TYR A 119 7.48 -7.36 9.28
N ASN A 120 6.98 -8.51 9.72
CA ASN A 120 7.56 -9.83 9.42
C ASN A 120 6.62 -10.76 8.66
N THR A 121 5.30 -10.69 8.89
CA THR A 121 4.35 -11.63 8.26
C THR A 121 3.76 -11.08 6.97
N THR A 122 3.16 -9.90 7.03
CA THR A 122 2.47 -9.30 5.89
C THR A 122 3.36 -8.35 5.11
N LEU A 123 4.42 -7.84 5.74
CA LEU A 123 5.34 -6.86 5.17
C LEU A 123 4.62 -5.62 4.63
N ASN A 124 3.47 -5.28 5.23
CA ASN A 124 2.76 -4.04 4.90
C ASN A 124 3.58 -2.82 5.34
N PHE A 125 4.42 -2.97 6.36
CA PHE A 125 5.34 -1.95 6.83
C PHE A 125 6.78 -2.46 6.80
N HIS A 126 7.70 -1.59 6.40
CA HIS A 126 9.14 -1.74 6.56
C HIS A 126 9.69 -0.67 7.50
N ALA A 127 10.52 -1.10 8.45
CA ALA A 127 11.14 -0.21 9.42
C ALA A 127 12.25 0.64 8.79
N ALA A 128 13.01 0.07 7.84
CA ALA A 128 14.10 0.77 7.17
C ALA A 128 13.57 1.97 6.36
N GLY A 129 14.04 3.18 6.69
CA GLY A 129 13.55 4.42 6.08
C GLY A 129 12.14 4.82 6.55
N GLY A 130 11.54 4.10 7.49
CA GLY A 130 10.27 4.50 8.10
C GLY A 130 10.40 5.74 8.99
N ALA A 131 9.27 6.39 9.26
CA ALA A 131 9.21 7.52 10.19
C ALA A 131 7.95 7.48 11.05
N VAL A 132 7.98 8.19 12.18
CA VAL A 132 6.83 8.41 13.05
C VAL A 132 6.57 9.92 13.12
N LEU A 133 5.33 10.32 12.84
CA LEU A 133 4.90 11.71 12.93
C LEU A 133 4.24 11.94 14.28
N LYS A 134 4.73 12.96 14.98
CA LYS A 134 4.36 13.28 16.36
C LYS A 134 4.16 14.78 16.56
N PRO A 135 3.50 15.21 17.63
CA PRO A 135 3.64 16.57 18.12
C PRO A 135 5.11 16.90 18.40
N THR A 136 5.45 18.18 18.31
CA THR A 136 6.70 18.66 18.90
C THR A 136 6.67 18.47 20.41
N VAL A 137 7.82 18.24 21.04
CA VAL A 137 7.95 18.12 22.51
C VAL A 137 7.19 19.21 23.29
N ALA A 138 7.23 20.46 22.82
CA ALA A 138 6.55 21.59 23.46
C ALA A 138 5.00 21.48 23.47
N ASN A 139 4.42 20.78 22.49
CA ASN A 139 2.97 20.65 22.29
C ASN A 139 2.44 19.25 22.65
N GLU A 140 3.31 18.31 22.99
CA GLU A 140 2.97 16.90 23.25
C GLU A 140 1.81 16.76 24.26
N ALA A 141 1.96 17.36 25.45
CA ALA A 141 0.94 17.30 26.49
C ALA A 141 -0.39 17.94 26.07
N LEU A 142 -0.34 18.99 25.24
CA LEU A 142 -1.53 19.69 24.74
C LEU A 142 -2.27 18.87 23.67
N TYR A 143 -1.53 18.24 22.77
CA TYR A 143 -2.07 17.59 21.57
C TYR A 143 -2.39 16.11 21.75
N ARG A 144 -1.77 15.42 22.71
CA ARG A 144 -1.94 13.97 22.90
C ARG A 144 -3.39 13.52 23.05
N GLN A 145 -4.22 14.28 23.77
CA GLN A 145 -5.65 13.94 23.91
C GLN A 145 -6.40 13.92 22.56
N TYR A 146 -6.07 14.83 21.65
CA TYR A 146 -6.71 14.91 20.32
C TYR A 146 -6.21 13.80 19.40
N LEU A 147 -4.92 13.45 19.49
CA LEU A 147 -4.35 12.32 18.78
C LEU A 147 -4.95 10.99 19.25
N ASN A 148 -5.16 10.82 20.56
CA ASN A 148 -5.86 9.65 21.09
C ASN A 148 -7.28 9.56 20.54
N ALA A 149 -8.01 10.69 20.47
CA ALA A 149 -9.35 10.74 19.88
C ALA A 149 -9.34 10.39 18.38
N ALA A 150 -8.35 10.84 17.62
CA ALA A 150 -8.16 10.45 16.22
C ALA A 150 -7.90 8.94 16.08
N ALA A 151 -7.08 8.35 16.93
CA ALA A 151 -6.88 6.89 16.95
C ALA A 151 -8.14 6.12 17.31
N ASP A 152 -8.96 6.62 18.25
CA ASP A 152 -10.24 6.01 18.60
C ASP A 152 -11.24 6.06 17.44
N VAL A 153 -11.27 7.18 16.71
CA VAL A 153 -12.00 7.28 15.44
C VAL A 153 -11.48 6.24 14.44
N PHE A 154 -10.16 6.14 14.22
CA PHE A 154 -9.62 5.17 13.27
C PHE A 154 -10.03 3.74 13.66
N ASN A 155 -9.93 3.39 14.95
CA ASN A 155 -10.39 2.10 15.48
C ASN A 155 -11.87 1.81 15.22
N TYR A 156 -12.72 2.84 15.32
CA TYR A 156 -14.14 2.73 15.01
C TYR A 156 -14.38 2.48 13.51
N LEU A 157 -13.64 3.15 12.63
CA LEU A 157 -13.86 3.11 11.19
C LEU A 157 -13.66 1.70 10.60
N LYS A 158 -14.56 1.29 9.71
CA LYS A 158 -14.43 0.10 8.87
C LYS A 158 -14.91 0.44 7.47
N ALA A 159 -14.03 0.33 6.49
CA ALA A 159 -14.33 0.67 5.10
C ALA A 159 -13.37 -0.05 4.14
N TYR A 160 -13.72 -0.05 2.86
CA TYR A 160 -12.89 -0.67 1.81
C TYR A 160 -11.62 0.13 1.53
N TYR A 161 -10.60 -0.57 1.02
CA TYR A 161 -9.49 0.09 0.33
C TYR A 161 -9.97 0.53 -1.04
N ARG A 162 -9.77 1.81 -1.34
CA ARG A 162 -10.29 2.43 -2.57
C ARG A 162 -9.15 3.02 -3.38
N VAL A 163 -8.84 2.40 -4.51
CA VAL A 163 -7.81 2.93 -5.43
C VAL A 163 -8.20 4.28 -6.04
N HIS A 164 -9.49 4.54 -6.24
CA HIS A 164 -9.95 5.86 -6.71
C HIS A 164 -9.69 6.97 -5.67
N ALA A 165 -9.45 6.62 -4.40
CA ALA A 165 -9.19 7.61 -3.37
C ALA A 165 -7.84 8.33 -3.56
N TYR A 166 -6.92 7.80 -4.39
CA TYR A 166 -5.73 8.53 -4.86
C TYR A 166 -6.05 9.72 -5.77
N VAL A 167 -7.28 9.79 -6.31
CA VAL A 167 -7.77 10.93 -7.08
C VAL A 167 -8.78 11.74 -6.28
N ASN A 168 -9.73 11.06 -5.62
CA ASN A 168 -10.74 11.70 -4.80
C ASN A 168 -10.85 10.99 -3.45
N MET A 169 -10.15 11.49 -2.44
CA MET A 169 -10.20 10.86 -1.13
C MET A 169 -11.50 11.11 -0.36
N TYR A 170 -12.42 11.97 -0.84
CA TYR A 170 -13.63 12.35 -0.11
C TYR A 170 -14.75 11.29 -0.13
N GLN A 171 -14.38 10.02 -0.02
CA GLN A 171 -15.27 8.87 -0.18
C GLN A 171 -15.40 8.02 1.08
N LEU A 172 -14.88 8.49 2.22
CA LEU A 172 -14.97 7.78 3.49
C LEU A 172 -16.11 8.31 4.35
N ASP A 173 -16.97 7.41 4.82
CA ASP A 173 -18.03 7.69 5.78
C ASP A 173 -17.59 7.40 7.21
N TYR A 174 -18.17 8.13 8.16
CA TYR A 174 -18.03 7.81 9.58
C TYR A 174 -18.89 6.58 9.93
N ALA A 175 -18.38 5.39 9.60
CA ALA A 175 -19.08 4.12 9.76
C ALA A 175 -18.14 2.99 10.20
N ASN A 176 -18.68 2.02 10.93
CA ASN A 176 -18.00 0.82 11.40
C ASN A 176 -18.44 -0.46 10.64
N TYR A 177 -18.93 -0.30 9.41
CA TYR A 177 -19.30 -1.39 8.51
C TYR A 177 -18.98 -1.02 7.06
N TYR A 178 -18.81 -2.02 6.21
CA TYR A 178 -18.50 -1.80 4.80
C TYR A 178 -19.70 -1.24 4.04
N ILE A 179 -19.47 -0.17 3.28
CA ILE A 179 -20.43 0.42 2.35
C ILE A 179 -19.81 0.40 0.95
N THR A 180 -20.45 -0.27 0.00
CA THR A 180 -19.94 -0.37 -1.38
C THR A 180 -19.77 1.01 -2.01
N GLY A 181 -18.63 1.22 -2.68
CA GLY A 181 -18.25 2.51 -3.27
C GLY A 181 -17.69 3.52 -2.27
N ARG A 182 -17.61 3.16 -0.99
CA ARG A 182 -17.11 4.02 0.09
C ARG A 182 -15.87 3.41 0.75
N GLY A 183 -14.92 4.26 1.09
CA GLY A 183 -13.63 3.86 1.62
C GLY A 183 -12.53 4.84 1.26
N ASN A 184 -11.29 4.43 1.50
CA ASN A 184 -10.15 5.30 1.28
C ASN A 184 -8.85 4.49 1.16
N HIS A 185 -7.76 5.18 0.82
CA HIS A 185 -6.41 4.68 0.98
C HIS A 185 -5.84 5.06 2.35
N CYS A 186 -4.61 4.65 2.63
CA CYS A 186 -4.02 4.62 3.97
C CYS A 186 -3.87 6.03 4.55
N SER A 187 -3.14 6.91 3.86
CA SER A 187 -2.92 8.29 4.27
C SER A 187 -4.18 9.15 4.24
N GLY A 188 -5.09 8.88 3.30
CA GLY A 188 -6.43 9.47 3.29
C GLY A 188 -7.24 9.10 4.54
N THR A 189 -7.10 7.87 5.04
CA THR A 189 -7.77 7.44 6.28
C THR A 189 -7.17 8.10 7.53
N CYS A 190 -5.84 8.27 7.58
CA CYS A 190 -5.20 9.06 8.65
C CYS A 190 -5.73 10.50 8.68
N TRP A 191 -5.92 11.12 7.51
CA TRP A 191 -6.53 12.45 7.39
C TRP A 191 -7.97 12.45 7.90
N TYR A 192 -8.77 11.46 7.50
CA TYR A 192 -10.17 11.36 7.92
C TYR A 192 -10.34 11.08 9.41
N ALA A 193 -9.43 10.31 10.00
CA ALA A 193 -9.44 10.05 11.43
C ALA A 193 -9.31 11.35 12.23
N ASN A 194 -8.41 12.24 11.79
CA ASN A 194 -8.28 13.60 12.34
C ASN A 194 -9.51 14.46 12.03
N TYR A 195 -10.03 14.41 10.80
CA TYR A 195 -11.22 15.18 10.39
C TYR A 195 -12.43 14.87 11.27
N PHE A 196 -12.77 13.59 11.44
CA PHE A 196 -13.90 13.17 12.29
C PHE A 196 -13.61 13.39 13.78
N ALA A 197 -12.35 13.45 14.21
CA ALA A 197 -11.96 13.87 15.55
C ALA A 197 -11.95 15.40 15.76
N GLY A 198 -12.37 16.18 14.75
CA GLY A 198 -12.55 17.63 14.84
C GLY A 198 -11.37 18.46 14.34
N LYS A 199 -10.33 17.84 13.76
CA LYS A 199 -9.19 18.54 13.15
C LYS A 199 -9.17 18.38 11.64
N THR A 200 -9.54 19.44 10.93
CA THR A 200 -9.41 19.46 9.48
C THR A 200 -7.96 19.75 9.08
N MET A 201 -7.29 18.72 8.55
CA MET A 201 -5.96 18.83 7.97
C MET A 201 -6.03 19.38 6.54
N ALA A 202 -4.93 19.96 6.05
CA ALA A 202 -4.83 20.41 4.66
C ALA A 202 -4.86 19.22 3.69
N VAL A 203 -5.27 19.50 2.46
CA VAL A 203 -5.41 18.50 1.38
C VAL A 203 -4.58 18.94 0.19
N ALA A 204 -3.72 18.05 -0.29
CA ALA A 204 -2.94 18.30 -1.49
C ALA A 204 -3.83 18.32 -2.73
N THR A 205 -3.48 19.20 -3.66
CA THR A 205 -4.08 19.26 -5.00
C THR A 205 -3.02 18.89 -6.03
N ILE A 206 -3.27 17.82 -6.79
CA ILE A 206 -2.35 17.31 -7.79
C ILE A 206 -2.90 17.69 -9.17
N PRO A 207 -2.16 18.49 -9.96
CA PRO A 207 -2.64 19.02 -11.23
C PRO A 207 -2.78 17.92 -12.30
N PRO A 208 -3.63 18.12 -13.32
CA PRO A 208 -3.89 17.10 -14.34
C PRO A 208 -2.65 16.60 -15.09
N ALA A 209 -1.63 17.44 -15.25
CA ALA A 209 -0.37 17.04 -15.86
C ALA A 209 0.35 15.94 -15.06
N LEU A 210 0.38 16.06 -13.73
CA LEU A 210 0.99 15.04 -12.85
C LEU A 210 0.10 13.79 -12.73
N VAL A 211 -1.23 13.97 -12.67
CA VAL A 211 -2.18 12.83 -12.71
C VAL A 211 -1.99 12.03 -14.00
N THR A 212 -1.79 12.70 -15.13
CA THR A 212 -1.53 12.04 -16.43
C THR A 212 -0.22 11.26 -16.43
N GLN A 213 0.85 11.80 -15.84
CA GLN A 213 2.13 11.08 -15.72
C GLN A 213 1.99 9.83 -14.85
N CYS A 214 1.32 9.96 -13.70
CA CYS A 214 1.00 8.84 -12.80
C CYS A 214 0.19 7.74 -13.52
N ALA A 215 -0.83 8.13 -14.30
CA ALA A 215 -1.65 7.20 -15.06
C ALA A 215 -0.87 6.45 -16.14
N ASN A 216 0.04 7.13 -16.86
CA ASN A 216 0.90 6.48 -17.86
C ASN A 216 1.91 5.51 -17.22
N SER A 217 2.47 5.88 -16.07
CA SER A 217 3.35 5.00 -15.31
C SER A 217 2.59 3.76 -14.82
N LEU A 218 1.43 3.95 -14.20
CA LEU A 218 0.55 2.87 -13.75
C LEU A 218 0.18 1.93 -14.90
N TYR A 219 -0.22 2.48 -16.05
CA TYR A 219 -0.52 1.70 -17.25
C TYR A 219 0.67 0.82 -17.66
N THR A 220 1.86 1.42 -17.76
CA THR A 220 3.07 0.74 -18.22
C THR A 220 3.50 -0.35 -17.25
N SER A 221 3.55 -0.04 -15.95
CA SER A 221 3.92 -1.01 -14.91
C SER A 221 2.95 -2.20 -14.89
N VAL A 222 1.65 -1.96 -14.95
CA VAL A 222 0.64 -3.04 -15.00
C VAL A 222 0.77 -3.87 -16.27
N LYS A 223 0.92 -3.24 -17.44
CA LYS A 223 1.09 -3.95 -18.71
C LYS A 223 2.29 -4.90 -18.64
N ASN A 224 3.43 -4.43 -18.11
CA ASN A 224 4.63 -5.24 -17.95
C ASN A 224 4.40 -6.40 -16.96
N MET A 225 3.81 -6.15 -15.79
CA MET A 225 3.50 -7.19 -14.81
C MET A 225 2.62 -8.32 -15.40
N VAL A 226 1.61 -7.97 -16.20
CA VAL A 226 0.75 -8.99 -16.85
C VAL A 226 1.55 -9.83 -17.85
N ARG A 227 2.46 -9.21 -18.60
CA ARG A 227 3.31 -9.93 -19.57
C ARG A 227 4.34 -10.83 -18.89
N ASP A 228 4.94 -10.35 -17.80
CA ASP A 228 5.92 -11.11 -17.03
C ASP A 228 5.27 -12.35 -16.40
N GLU A 229 4.08 -12.20 -15.82
CA GLU A 229 3.30 -13.31 -15.24
C GLU A 229 2.84 -14.32 -16.31
N ALA A 230 2.52 -13.86 -17.52
CA ALA A 230 2.12 -14.74 -18.61
C ALA A 230 3.29 -15.57 -19.18
N GLY A 231 4.54 -15.17 -18.93
CA GLY A 231 5.74 -15.79 -19.47
C GLY A 231 5.84 -15.67 -21.00
N GLY A 232 6.92 -16.22 -21.58
CA GLY A 232 7.23 -16.03 -23.01
C GLY A 232 6.15 -16.53 -23.98
N PHE A 233 5.54 -17.69 -23.69
CA PHE A 233 4.45 -18.22 -24.52
C PHE A 233 3.13 -17.48 -24.31
N GLY A 234 2.82 -17.05 -23.09
CA GLY A 234 1.62 -16.26 -22.81
C GLY A 234 1.69 -14.85 -23.41
N ALA A 235 2.85 -14.21 -23.38
CA ALA A 235 3.09 -12.93 -24.05
C ALA A 235 2.87 -13.02 -25.57
N PHE A 236 3.28 -14.12 -26.21
CA PHE A 236 3.03 -14.37 -27.63
C PHE A 236 1.53 -14.49 -27.95
N ILE A 237 0.75 -15.17 -27.11
CA ILE A 237 -0.72 -15.25 -27.27
C ILE A 237 -1.38 -13.88 -27.08
N ILE A 238 -0.92 -13.09 -26.10
CA ILE A 238 -1.36 -11.71 -25.89
C ILE A 238 -1.08 -10.85 -27.12
N ASP A 239 0.10 -11.00 -27.73
CA ASP A 239 0.48 -10.25 -28.93
C ASP A 239 -0.41 -10.62 -30.12
N ILE A 240 -0.77 -11.90 -30.29
CA ILE A 240 -1.73 -12.33 -31.31
C ILE A 240 -3.11 -11.70 -31.06
N GLU A 241 -3.60 -11.65 -29.81
CA GLU A 241 -4.84 -10.93 -29.52
C GLU A 241 -4.76 -9.44 -29.84
N GLY A 242 -3.61 -8.82 -29.57
CA GLY A 242 -3.31 -7.44 -29.93
C GLY A 242 -3.36 -7.15 -31.44
N LEU A 243 -3.09 -8.15 -32.28
CA LEU A 243 -3.21 -8.02 -33.74
C LEU A 243 -4.67 -7.91 -34.21
N PHE A 244 -5.63 -8.42 -33.43
CA PHE A 244 -7.06 -8.39 -33.75
C PHE A 244 -7.86 -7.42 -32.87
N GLY A 245 -7.20 -6.63 -32.01
CA GLY A 245 -7.83 -5.68 -31.11
C GLY A 245 -6.94 -5.29 -29.93
N THR A 246 -7.53 -5.00 -28.77
CA THR A 246 -6.77 -4.72 -27.55
C THR A 246 -6.39 -6.03 -26.86
N GLY A 247 -5.08 -6.24 -26.64
CA GLY A 247 -4.55 -7.40 -25.91
C GLY A 247 -5.01 -7.45 -24.45
N ALA A 248 -4.97 -8.65 -23.85
CA ALA A 248 -5.36 -8.83 -22.44
C ALA A 248 -4.55 -7.96 -21.46
N ASP A 249 -3.25 -7.78 -21.70
CA ASP A 249 -2.38 -6.89 -20.92
C ASP A 249 -2.86 -5.43 -20.92
N GLU A 250 -3.20 -4.91 -22.10
CA GLU A 250 -3.73 -3.57 -22.25
C GLU A 250 -5.12 -3.42 -21.63
N LYS A 251 -5.99 -4.44 -21.73
CA LYS A 251 -7.31 -4.44 -21.08
C LYS A 251 -7.21 -4.34 -19.56
N ILE A 252 -6.33 -5.11 -18.94
CA ILE A 252 -6.10 -5.05 -17.49
C ILE A 252 -5.49 -3.70 -17.09
N ALA A 253 -4.49 -3.22 -17.83
CA ALA A 253 -3.86 -1.93 -17.57
C ALA A 253 -4.86 -0.77 -17.69
N ASN A 254 -5.68 -0.76 -18.74
CA ASN A 254 -6.76 0.20 -18.94
C ASN A 254 -7.78 0.16 -17.79
N GLN A 255 -8.20 -1.04 -17.36
CA GLN A 255 -9.14 -1.21 -16.26
C GLN A 255 -8.62 -0.61 -14.96
N ILE A 256 -7.37 -0.89 -14.61
CA ILE A 256 -6.75 -0.34 -13.41
C ILE A 256 -6.71 1.19 -13.49
N VAL A 257 -6.22 1.77 -14.58
CA VAL A 257 -6.15 3.23 -14.74
C VAL A 257 -7.54 3.88 -14.72
N ASN A 258 -8.53 3.27 -15.38
CA ASN A 258 -9.92 3.73 -15.36
C ASN A 258 -10.52 3.68 -13.95
N THR A 259 -10.14 2.69 -13.14
CA THR A 259 -10.56 2.58 -11.74
C THR A 259 -9.92 3.68 -10.88
N PHE A 260 -8.61 3.88 -10.98
CA PHE A 260 -7.91 4.96 -10.26
C PHE A 260 -8.45 6.34 -10.65
N GLY A 261 -8.55 6.62 -11.95
CA GLY A 261 -8.94 7.92 -12.48
C GLY A 261 -10.42 8.28 -12.26
N PHE A 262 -11.32 7.30 -12.37
CA PHE A 262 -12.76 7.57 -12.55
C PHE A 262 -13.68 6.61 -11.78
N ASP A 263 -13.15 5.71 -10.97
CA ASP A 263 -13.91 4.61 -10.33
C ASP A 263 -14.68 3.72 -11.34
N ARG A 264 -14.16 3.60 -12.56
CA ARG A 264 -14.76 2.79 -13.63
C ARG A 264 -14.15 1.40 -13.70
N SER A 265 -14.38 0.59 -12.67
CA SER A 265 -13.75 -0.74 -12.54
C SER A 265 -14.21 -1.78 -13.54
N THR A 266 -15.28 -1.54 -14.29
CA THR A 266 -15.75 -2.45 -15.36
C THR A 266 -15.17 -2.12 -16.73
N ASP A 267 -14.54 -0.95 -16.89
CA ASP A 267 -14.15 -0.37 -18.17
C ASP A 267 -12.73 -0.77 -18.55
N THR A 268 -12.58 -1.68 -19.51
CA THR A 268 -11.27 -2.14 -20.02
C THR A 268 -10.80 -1.37 -21.26
N SER A 269 -11.52 -0.31 -21.66
CA SER A 269 -11.21 0.49 -22.84
C SER A 269 -10.13 1.54 -22.54
N SER A 270 -9.56 2.13 -23.59
CA SER A 270 -8.60 3.23 -23.48
C SER A 270 -9.23 4.58 -23.09
N TYR A 271 -10.43 4.58 -22.49
CA TYR A 271 -11.16 5.78 -22.04
C TYR A 271 -10.25 6.80 -21.35
N TRP A 272 -9.46 6.37 -20.36
CA TRP A 272 -8.56 7.25 -19.60
C TRP A 272 -7.64 8.10 -20.49
N ARG A 273 -7.20 7.61 -21.65
CA ARG A 273 -6.27 8.35 -22.53
C ARG A 273 -6.84 9.69 -22.99
N ASN A 274 -8.16 9.79 -23.13
CA ASN A 274 -8.84 10.99 -23.62
C ASN A 274 -9.29 11.95 -22.51
N TYR A 275 -9.36 11.48 -21.26
CA TYR A 275 -10.01 12.23 -20.18
C TYR A 275 -9.11 12.47 -18.96
N ILE A 276 -8.02 11.70 -18.77
CA ILE A 276 -7.20 11.81 -17.56
C ILE A 276 -6.50 13.16 -17.44
N ASN A 277 -6.23 13.82 -18.57
CA ASN A 277 -5.66 15.16 -18.64
C ASN A 277 -6.61 16.28 -18.17
N GLN A 278 -7.87 15.94 -17.85
CA GLN A 278 -8.87 16.85 -17.28
C GLN A 278 -9.06 16.61 -15.77
N VAL A 279 -8.45 15.57 -15.21
CA VAL A 279 -8.64 15.17 -13.82
C VAL A 279 -7.64 15.89 -12.93
N THR A 280 -8.15 16.67 -11.98
CA THR A 280 -7.37 17.16 -10.84
C THR A 280 -7.63 16.22 -9.66
N ALA A 281 -6.57 15.78 -9.00
CA ALA A 281 -6.69 14.92 -7.83
C ALA A 281 -6.62 15.74 -6.53
N THR A 282 -7.47 15.39 -5.56
CA THR A 282 -7.45 15.91 -4.19
C THR A 282 -7.28 14.73 -3.25
N ALA A 283 -6.01 14.38 -2.99
CA ALA A 283 -5.62 13.21 -2.22
C ALA A 283 -4.29 13.47 -1.49
N ASN A 284 -4.18 13.02 -0.25
CA ASN A 284 -2.95 13.13 0.52
C ASN A 284 -2.13 11.85 0.39
N ALA A 285 -0.98 11.91 -0.28
CA ALA A 285 0.06 10.89 -0.15
C ALA A 285 0.64 10.88 1.28
N PRO A 286 1.38 9.84 1.68
CA PRO A 286 2.03 9.79 3.00
C PRO A 286 2.82 11.07 3.34
N ASP A 287 3.64 11.56 2.41
CA ASP A 287 4.42 12.80 2.58
C ASP A 287 3.55 14.06 2.76
N HIS A 288 2.33 14.09 2.21
CA HIS A 288 1.41 15.22 2.37
C HIS A 288 0.86 15.34 3.82
N LEU A 289 1.09 14.34 4.68
CA LEU A 289 0.75 14.42 6.11
C LEU A 289 1.75 15.27 6.92
N LEU A 290 2.89 15.62 6.31
CA LEU A 290 3.97 16.40 6.92
C LEU A 290 3.66 17.90 6.90
N LEU A 291 4.37 18.66 7.74
CA LEU A 291 4.41 20.12 7.64
C LEU A 291 5.10 20.56 6.35
N SER A 292 4.65 21.65 5.77
CA SER A 292 5.23 22.25 4.55
C SER A 292 6.63 22.80 4.73
N SER A 293 7.09 22.92 5.97
CA SER A 293 8.47 23.25 6.32
C SER A 293 9.40 22.04 6.33
N TYR A 294 8.87 20.82 6.18
CA TYR A 294 9.66 19.59 6.20
C TYR A 294 9.88 19.09 4.78
N THR A 295 11.15 18.91 4.41
CA THR A 295 11.56 18.25 3.16
C THR A 295 11.85 16.78 3.45
N ASN A 296 11.29 15.89 2.65
CA ASN A 296 11.51 14.46 2.79
C ASN A 296 12.98 14.04 2.53
N PRO A 297 13.39 12.82 2.94
CA PRO A 297 14.76 12.34 2.76
C PRO A 297 15.25 12.28 1.31
N SER A 298 14.34 12.21 0.32
CA SER A 298 14.70 12.26 -1.10
C SER A 298 14.94 13.69 -1.62
N GLY A 299 14.58 14.72 -0.86
CA GLY A 299 14.82 16.12 -1.23
C GLY A 299 13.80 16.73 -2.21
N HIS A 300 12.67 16.05 -2.47
CA HIS A 300 11.78 16.39 -3.59
C HIS A 300 10.36 16.82 -3.20
N ASN A 301 9.79 16.30 -2.10
CA ASN A 301 8.43 16.64 -1.68
C ASN A 301 8.41 17.30 -0.31
N VAL A 302 7.67 18.39 -0.21
CA VAL A 302 7.37 19.07 1.06
C VAL A 302 5.97 18.67 1.51
N GLY A 303 5.77 18.60 2.82
CA GLY A 303 4.43 18.40 3.35
C GLY A 303 3.44 19.47 2.89
N VAL A 304 2.13 19.21 3.03
CA VAL A 304 1.12 20.24 2.74
C VAL A 304 0.48 20.81 4.00
N GLN A 305 0.83 20.29 5.16
CA GLN A 305 0.27 20.74 6.43
C GLN A 305 0.94 22.02 6.93
N THR A 306 0.23 22.74 7.78
CA THR A 306 0.77 23.87 8.55
C THR A 306 0.58 23.60 10.03
N THR A 307 1.19 24.42 10.88
CA THR A 307 1.01 24.34 12.34
C THR A 307 -0.44 24.57 12.78
N SER A 308 -1.27 25.23 11.94
CA SER A 308 -2.69 25.41 12.24
C SER A 308 -3.54 24.21 11.80
N THR A 309 -3.13 23.45 10.77
CA THR A 309 -3.91 22.33 10.22
C THR A 309 -3.50 20.97 10.76
N SER A 310 -2.30 20.83 11.35
CA SER A 310 -1.79 19.54 11.84
C SER A 310 -1.39 19.60 13.32
N TYR A 311 -1.57 18.48 14.01
CA TYR A 311 -0.97 18.24 15.33
C TYR A 311 0.45 17.67 15.23
N TYR A 312 0.80 17.13 14.08
CA TYR A 312 2.09 16.51 13.80
C TYR A 312 3.09 17.58 13.38
N GLY A 313 4.03 17.91 14.27
CA GLY A 313 5.05 18.92 14.06
C GLY A 313 6.48 18.41 14.12
N GLN A 314 6.65 17.11 14.38
CA GLN A 314 7.94 16.45 14.47
C GLN A 314 7.92 15.14 13.67
N VAL A 315 9.04 14.85 13.01
CA VAL A 315 9.28 13.62 12.26
C VAL A 315 10.47 12.92 12.93
N GLU A 316 10.24 11.73 13.46
CA GLU A 316 11.30 10.91 14.04
C GLU A 316 11.54 9.67 13.17
N PRO A 317 12.78 9.16 13.08
CA PRO A 317 13.01 7.85 12.49
C PRO A 317 12.17 6.78 13.20
N LEU A 318 11.67 5.83 12.44
CA LEU A 318 10.99 4.66 12.99
C LEU A 318 12.02 3.71 13.59
N VAL A 319 11.82 3.36 14.86
CA VAL A 319 12.70 2.47 15.62
C VAL A 319 11.86 1.36 16.24
N ILE A 320 12.29 0.11 16.04
CA ILE A 320 11.77 -1.02 16.82
C ILE A 320 12.32 -0.89 18.24
N THR A 321 11.44 -0.77 19.23
CA THR A 321 11.80 -0.50 20.63
C THR A 321 11.91 -1.76 21.47
N ASP A 322 11.24 -2.84 21.07
CA ASP A 322 11.29 -4.12 21.78
C ASP A 322 11.04 -5.29 20.80
N GLY A 323 11.55 -6.48 21.17
CA GLY A 323 11.39 -7.71 20.42
C GLY A 323 12.15 -8.88 21.05
N TYR A 324 11.94 -10.09 20.52
CA TYR A 324 12.59 -11.30 21.01
C TYR A 324 13.08 -12.17 19.85
N TYR A 325 13.92 -13.16 20.13
CA TYR A 325 14.36 -14.13 19.13
C TYR A 325 13.62 -15.46 19.31
N ILE A 326 13.12 -16.04 18.22
CA ILE A 326 12.59 -17.41 18.20
C ILE A 326 13.52 -18.32 17.41
N GLU A 327 13.66 -19.55 17.88
CA GLU A 327 14.34 -20.61 17.16
C GLU A 327 13.35 -21.21 16.14
N VAL A 328 13.68 -21.14 14.85
CA VAL A 328 12.91 -21.79 13.79
C VAL A 328 13.52 -23.18 13.52
N PRO A 329 12.73 -24.27 13.61
CA PRO A 329 13.20 -25.65 13.47
C PRO A 329 13.80 -25.99 12.10
#